data_AF-A0A1Q4F3B7-F1
#
_entry.id   AF-A0A1Q4F3B7-F1
#
_cell.length_a   1.000
_cell.length_b   1.000
_cell.length_c   1.000
_cell.angle_alpha   90.00
_cell.angle_beta   90.00
_cell.angle_gamma   90.00
#
_symmetry.space_group_name_H-M   'P 1'
#
loop_
_entity.id
_entity.type
_entity.pdbx_description
1 polymer ?
#
loop_
_entity_poly.entity_id
_entity_poly.type
_entity_poly.pdbx_seq_one_letter_code
_entity_poly.pdbx_strand_id
1 'polypeptide(L)'
;MKTKHHKDPFNTQCWLCECITDPYQVIAGFFSEAHVYHFRRLIKKLVSHASGAGMYKGYSPGDVLLYSKLIRSLIKAAHALRHTKHSAVTIKKEDIFNKKYYCSHYVNADEWQEFPRCLSEKEYSDPYRAFQQFFGYQSLNSWLQCWEQVVENAFCSDTTSITAPLTVCTHLIKLVEAAHLVDVREVTHVGECVKKGSPLSAT
;
A
#
# COMPACT_ATOMS: atom_id res chain seq x y z
N MET A 1 -8.80 -34.01 11.54
CA MET A 1 -8.14 -32.82 12.13
C MET A 1 -9.06 -31.62 11.95
N LYS A 2 -9.52 -30.99 13.02
CA LYS A 2 -10.29 -29.74 12.93
C LYS A 2 -9.29 -28.60 12.75
N THR A 3 -9.15 -28.08 11.54
CA THR A 3 -8.37 -26.86 11.28
C THR A 3 -9.03 -25.73 12.07
N LYS A 4 -8.33 -25.20 13.09
CA LYS A 4 -8.69 -23.92 13.68
C LYS A 4 -8.60 -22.90 12.55
N HIS A 5 -9.74 -22.42 12.06
CA HIS A 5 -9.76 -21.26 11.18
C HIS A 5 -9.19 -20.08 11.98
N HIS A 6 -7.89 -19.84 11.83
CA HIS A 6 -7.29 -18.60 12.28
C HIS A 6 -8.01 -17.47 11.54
N LYS A 7 -8.51 -16.48 12.30
CA LYS A 7 -9.12 -15.30 11.71
C LYS A 7 -8.09 -14.65 10.80
N ASP A 8 -8.45 -14.41 9.54
CA ASP A 8 -7.66 -13.67 8.56
C ASP A 8 -8.23 -12.23 8.46
N PRO A 9 -7.83 -11.32 9.37
CA PRO A 9 -8.41 -9.98 9.43
C PRO A 9 -8.13 -9.16 8.16
N PHE A 10 -7.04 -9.47 7.46
CA PHE A 10 -6.53 -8.70 6.32
C PHE A 10 -6.82 -9.36 4.96
N ASN A 11 -7.42 -10.55 4.93
CA ASN A 11 -7.65 -11.35 3.71
C ASN A 11 -6.35 -11.73 2.97
N THR A 12 -5.27 -12.05 3.69
CA THR A 12 -4.01 -12.46 3.05
C THR A 12 -4.06 -13.86 2.46
N GLN A 13 -4.91 -14.75 2.96
CA GLN A 13 -4.98 -16.14 2.49
C GLN A 13 -5.31 -16.22 1.00
N CYS A 14 -6.04 -15.24 0.46
CA CYS A 14 -6.50 -15.24 -0.93
C CYS A 14 -5.45 -14.82 -1.98
N TRP A 15 -4.25 -14.43 -1.55
CA TRP A 15 -3.12 -14.06 -2.42
C TRP A 15 -1.76 -14.56 -1.92
N LEU A 16 -1.59 -14.80 -0.62
CA LEU A 16 -0.35 -15.35 -0.04
C LEU A 16 -0.47 -16.84 0.34
N CYS A 17 -1.67 -17.42 0.31
CA CYS A 17 -1.96 -18.75 0.86
C CYS A 17 -1.68 -18.90 2.37
N GLU A 18 -1.40 -17.79 3.06
CA GLU A 18 -1.09 -17.73 4.49
C GLU A 18 -1.97 -16.71 5.21
N CYS A 19 -2.29 -16.96 6.49
CA CYS A 19 -3.05 -16.04 7.34
C CYS A 19 -2.07 -15.16 8.14
N ILE A 20 -1.93 -13.90 7.75
CA ILE A 20 -1.13 -12.92 8.49
C ILE A 20 -2.04 -12.17 9.46
N THR A 21 -1.64 -12.09 10.73
CA THR A 21 -2.34 -11.32 11.76
C THR A 21 -1.63 -10.02 12.15
N ASP A 22 -0.36 -9.86 11.77
CA ASP A 22 0.40 -8.63 11.99
C ASP A 22 0.29 -7.68 10.78
N PRO A 23 -0.28 -6.47 10.93
CA PRO A 23 -0.39 -5.52 9.82
C PRO A 23 0.96 -5.09 9.22
N TYR A 24 2.06 -5.13 9.98
CA TYR A 24 3.41 -4.86 9.44
C TYR A 24 3.83 -5.94 8.44
N GLN A 25 3.54 -7.20 8.75
CA GLN A 25 3.81 -8.32 7.84
C GLN A 25 2.90 -8.30 6.60
N VAL A 26 1.69 -7.75 6.69
CA VAL A 26 0.85 -7.51 5.51
C VAL A 26 1.48 -6.48 4.58
N ILE A 27 2.03 -5.38 5.13
CA ILE A 27 2.76 -4.37 4.35
C ILE A 27 4.01 -5.00 3.72
N ALA A 28 4.74 -5.83 4.47
CA ALA A 28 5.90 -6.57 3.99
C ALA A 28 5.56 -7.45 2.78
N GLY A 29 4.53 -8.30 2.92
CA GLY A 29 4.04 -9.16 1.86
C GLY A 29 3.45 -8.39 0.67
N PHE A 30 2.93 -7.19 0.89
CA PHE A 30 2.47 -6.33 -0.20
C PHE A 30 3.64 -5.84 -1.07
N PHE A 31 4.76 -5.41 -0.46
CA PHE A 31 5.92 -4.92 -1.20
C PHE A 31 6.88 -6.01 -1.68
N SER A 32 6.74 -7.26 -1.22
CA SER A 32 7.43 -8.40 -1.84
C SER A 32 6.90 -8.71 -3.25
N GLU A 33 5.66 -8.32 -3.55
CA GLU A 33 5.03 -8.55 -4.86
C GLU A 33 5.46 -7.52 -5.92
N ALA A 34 5.62 -6.25 -5.53
CA ALA A 34 6.05 -5.20 -6.45
C ALA A 34 6.58 -3.95 -5.73
N HIS A 35 7.42 -3.18 -6.43
CA HIS A 35 7.89 -1.87 -5.94
C HIS A 35 6.77 -0.81 -5.93
N VAL A 36 6.91 0.21 -5.07
CA VAL A 36 5.97 1.34 -4.91
C VAL A 36 5.56 2.03 -6.22
N TYR A 37 6.46 2.16 -7.20
CA TYR A 37 6.14 2.79 -8.48
C TYR A 37 5.16 1.98 -9.34
N HIS A 38 5.18 0.65 -9.24
CA HIS A 38 4.23 -0.21 -9.95
C HIS A 38 2.81 0.04 -9.46
N PHE A 39 2.61 0.05 -8.14
CA PHE A 39 1.31 0.32 -7.54
C PHE A 39 0.79 1.72 -7.87
N ARG A 40 1.66 2.75 -7.85
CA ARG A 40 1.26 4.10 -8.28
C ARG A 40 0.78 4.12 -9.73
N ARG A 41 1.49 3.47 -10.63
CA ARG A 41 1.11 3.38 -12.05
C ARG A 41 -0.20 2.61 -12.22
N LEU A 42 -0.37 1.51 -11.50
CA LEU A 42 -1.58 0.70 -11.52
C LEU A 42 -2.79 1.51 -11.06
N ILE A 43 -2.72 2.14 -9.88
CA ILE A 43 -3.79 2.97 -9.32
C ILE A 43 -4.18 4.08 -10.29
N LYS A 44 -3.19 4.82 -10.83
CA LYS A 44 -3.44 5.89 -11.82
C LYS A 44 -4.22 5.38 -13.02
N LYS A 45 -3.80 4.23 -13.58
CA LYS A 45 -4.48 3.65 -14.74
C LYS A 45 -5.89 3.19 -14.38
N LEU A 46 -6.05 2.39 -13.32
CA LEU A 46 -7.36 1.85 -12.96
C LEU A 46 -8.37 2.97 -12.65
N VAL A 47 -7.98 3.98 -11.88
CA VAL A 47 -8.84 5.15 -11.63
C VAL A 47 -9.18 5.88 -12.93
N SER A 48 -8.20 6.11 -13.81
CA SER A 48 -8.43 6.77 -15.11
C SER A 48 -9.44 6.01 -15.96
N HIS A 49 -9.29 4.69 -16.08
CA HIS A 49 -10.20 3.85 -16.85
C HIS A 49 -11.60 3.76 -16.22
N ALA A 50 -11.67 3.65 -14.88
CA ALA A 50 -12.92 3.73 -14.12
C ALA A 50 -13.63 5.09 -14.22
N SER A 51 -12.97 6.11 -14.76
CA SER A 51 -13.50 7.47 -14.96
C SER A 51 -13.83 7.78 -16.42
N GLY A 52 -13.86 6.77 -17.29
CA GLY A 52 -14.25 6.92 -18.70
C GLY A 52 -13.09 6.98 -19.70
N ALA A 53 -11.86 6.62 -19.33
CA ALA A 53 -10.75 6.48 -20.30
C ALA A 53 -10.83 5.20 -21.17
N GLY A 54 -12.04 4.65 -21.34
CA GLY A 54 -12.31 3.36 -21.98
C GLY A 54 -11.91 2.16 -21.11
N MET A 55 -12.10 0.95 -21.64
CA MET A 55 -11.75 -0.29 -20.93
C MET A 55 -10.24 -0.41 -20.69
N TYR A 56 -9.87 -0.83 -19.49
CA TYR A 56 -8.49 -1.13 -19.12
C TYR A 56 -7.97 -2.38 -19.85
N LYS A 57 -6.82 -2.25 -20.50
CA LYS A 57 -6.15 -3.34 -21.25
C LYS A 57 -4.67 -3.52 -20.88
N GLY A 58 -4.26 -2.97 -19.74
CA GLY A 58 -2.83 -2.89 -19.37
C GLY A 58 -2.24 -4.20 -18.82
N TYR A 59 -2.96 -4.85 -17.91
CA TYR A 59 -2.63 -6.15 -17.33
C TYR A 59 -3.77 -7.13 -17.60
N SER A 60 -3.50 -8.43 -17.45
CA SER A 60 -4.56 -9.43 -17.54
C SER A 60 -5.59 -9.23 -16.41
N PRO A 61 -6.86 -9.62 -16.59
CA PRO A 61 -7.86 -9.54 -15.52
C PRO A 61 -7.43 -10.30 -14.25
N GLY A 62 -6.71 -11.41 -14.40
CA GLY A 62 -6.17 -12.19 -13.27
C GLY A 62 -5.16 -11.39 -12.45
N ASP A 63 -4.23 -10.69 -13.11
CA ASP A 63 -3.25 -9.84 -12.43
C ASP A 63 -3.92 -8.67 -11.72
N VAL A 64 -4.89 -8.01 -12.38
CA VAL A 64 -5.62 -6.90 -11.75
C VAL A 64 -6.43 -7.39 -10.55
N LEU A 65 -7.01 -8.58 -10.61
CA LEU A 65 -7.70 -9.18 -9.47
C LEU A 65 -6.74 -9.46 -8.31
N LEU A 66 -5.54 -9.97 -8.59
CA LEU A 66 -4.49 -10.16 -7.58
C LEU A 66 -4.10 -8.83 -6.93
N TYR A 67 -3.75 -7.82 -7.72
CA TYR A 67 -3.38 -6.50 -7.21
C TYR A 67 -4.53 -5.80 -6.48
N SER A 68 -5.77 -6.02 -6.91
CA SER A 68 -6.95 -5.53 -6.20
C SER A 68 -7.04 -6.10 -4.78
N LYS A 69 -6.81 -7.41 -4.62
CA LYS A 69 -6.77 -8.07 -3.32
C LYS A 69 -5.61 -7.55 -2.46
N LEU A 70 -4.42 -7.36 -3.04
CA LEU A 70 -3.26 -6.80 -2.36
C LEU A 70 -3.56 -5.39 -1.80
N ILE A 71 -4.09 -4.49 -2.62
CA ILE A 71 -4.45 -3.12 -2.20
C ILE A 71 -5.56 -3.16 -1.14
N ARG A 72 -6.52 -4.08 -1.26
CA ARG A 72 -7.57 -4.29 -0.24
C ARG A 72 -6.98 -4.69 1.11
N SER A 73 -6.04 -5.64 1.13
CA SER A 73 -5.31 -6.05 2.35
C SER A 73 -4.50 -4.90 2.93
N LEU A 74 -3.84 -4.11 2.08
CA LEU A 74 -3.09 -2.93 2.49
C LEU A 74 -3.99 -1.89 3.18
N ILE A 75 -5.16 -1.58 2.60
CA ILE A 75 -6.14 -0.66 3.20
C ILE A 75 -6.50 -1.13 4.61
N LYS A 76 -6.74 -2.43 4.80
CA LYS A 76 -7.06 -2.99 6.11
C LYS A 76 -5.89 -2.93 7.10
N ALA A 77 -4.67 -3.22 6.64
CA ALA A 77 -3.47 -3.13 7.47
C ALA A 77 -3.20 -1.70 7.93
N ALA A 78 -3.27 -0.73 7.02
CA ALA A 78 -3.15 0.69 7.33
C ALA A 78 -4.24 1.17 8.31
N HIS A 79 -5.47 0.64 8.20
CA HIS A 79 -6.53 0.92 9.15
C HIS A 79 -6.18 0.42 10.56
N ALA A 80 -5.62 -0.79 10.69
CA ALA A 80 -5.18 -1.32 11.97
C ALA A 80 -4.07 -0.46 12.61
N LEU A 81 -3.21 0.13 11.77
CA LEU A 81 -2.08 0.96 12.18
C LEU A 81 -2.40 2.46 12.34
N ARG A 82 -3.61 2.92 12.00
CA ARG A 82 -3.92 4.37 11.97
C ARG A 82 -3.79 5.08 13.32
N HIS A 83 -3.89 4.35 14.42
CA HIS A 83 -3.80 4.89 15.78
C HIS A 83 -2.39 4.77 16.38
N THR A 84 -1.43 4.27 15.60
CA THR A 84 -0.02 4.31 16.00
C THR A 84 0.39 5.77 16.19
N LYS A 85 0.98 6.07 17.35
CA LYS A 85 1.23 7.46 17.75
C LYS A 85 2.25 8.14 16.84
N HIS A 86 3.39 7.48 16.62
CA HIS A 86 4.52 7.99 15.84
C HIS A 86 5.30 6.84 15.22
N SER A 87 6.00 7.13 14.12
CA SER A 87 7.05 6.26 13.58
C SER A 87 8.14 5.96 14.61
N ALA A 88 8.65 4.73 14.58
CA ALA A 88 9.82 4.34 15.37
C ALA A 88 11.09 5.07 14.91
N VAL A 89 11.09 5.62 13.69
CA VAL A 89 12.25 6.30 13.09
C VAL A 89 12.02 7.80 13.03
N THR A 90 12.83 8.57 13.77
CA THR A 90 12.83 10.03 13.71
C THR A 90 13.76 10.52 12.61
N ILE A 91 13.21 11.20 11.61
CA ILE A 91 13.95 11.77 10.48
C ILE A 91 14.17 13.26 10.69
N LYS A 92 15.44 13.68 10.67
CA LYS A 92 15.80 15.10 10.67
C LYS A 92 15.58 15.70 9.29
N LYS A 93 15.36 17.02 9.22
CA LYS A 93 15.02 17.70 7.97
C LYS A 93 16.11 17.57 6.90
N GLU A 94 17.36 17.66 7.32
CA GLU A 94 18.56 17.45 6.49
C GLU A 94 18.65 16.05 5.89
N ASP A 95 17.97 15.08 6.49
CA ASP A 95 18.03 13.66 6.19
C ASP A 95 16.86 13.19 5.30
N ILE A 96 15.92 14.08 4.92
CA ILE A 96 14.71 13.72 4.16
C ILE A 96 15.05 13.04 2.83
N PHE A 97 16.07 13.51 2.13
CA PHE A 97 16.51 12.95 0.84
C PHE A 97 17.51 11.80 0.97
N ASN A 98 17.83 11.37 2.20
CA ASN A 98 18.70 10.23 2.40
C ASN A 98 17.98 8.93 2.02
N LYS A 99 18.49 8.25 0.99
CA LYS A 99 17.88 7.05 0.41
C LYS A 99 17.59 5.94 1.40
N LYS A 100 18.35 5.84 2.50
CA LYS A 100 18.12 4.81 3.53
C LYS A 100 16.73 4.87 4.17
N TYR A 101 16.04 6.01 4.06
CA TYR A 101 14.72 6.20 4.65
C TYR A 101 13.56 6.02 3.67
N TYR A 102 13.81 5.78 2.39
CA TYR A 102 12.74 5.61 1.39
C TYR A 102 13.06 4.63 0.27
N CYS A 103 14.30 4.19 0.11
CA CYS A 103 14.67 3.22 -0.90
C CYS A 103 14.66 1.83 -0.26
N SER A 104 13.98 0.90 -0.91
CA SER A 104 13.78 -0.46 -0.46
C SER A 104 15.04 -1.27 -0.57
N HIS A 105 15.06 -2.35 0.20
CA HIS A 105 16.13 -3.34 0.20
C HIS A 105 15.98 -4.39 -0.91
N TYR A 106 14.94 -4.27 -1.74
CA TYR A 106 14.69 -5.22 -2.83
C TYR A 106 15.67 -5.01 -3.99
N VAL A 107 15.92 -6.09 -4.74
CA VAL A 107 16.85 -6.07 -5.88
C VAL A 107 16.37 -5.06 -6.92
N ASN A 108 17.29 -4.24 -7.46
CA ASN A 108 17.02 -3.20 -8.45
C ASN A 108 16.13 -2.04 -7.98
N ALA A 109 16.10 -1.74 -6.67
CA ALA A 109 15.45 -0.53 -6.17
C ALA A 109 16.12 0.73 -6.77
N ASP A 110 15.36 1.48 -7.57
CA ASP A 110 15.79 2.75 -8.16
C ASP A 110 15.36 3.91 -7.25
N GLU A 111 16.33 4.70 -6.79
CA GLU A 111 16.09 5.78 -5.81
C GLU A 111 15.03 6.77 -6.31
N TRP A 112 15.08 7.14 -7.59
CA TRP A 112 14.11 8.07 -8.16
C TRP A 112 12.71 7.46 -8.22
N GLN A 113 12.60 6.20 -8.63
CA GLN A 113 11.33 5.49 -8.70
C GLN A 113 10.79 5.15 -7.32
N GLU A 114 11.57 5.08 -6.26
CA GLU A 114 11.06 4.77 -4.94
C GLU A 114 10.71 6.00 -4.08
N PHE A 115 11.21 7.18 -4.46
CA PHE A 115 10.90 8.41 -3.75
C PHE A 115 9.38 8.70 -3.68
N PRO A 116 8.82 8.96 -2.48
CA PRO A 116 7.44 9.41 -2.30
C PRO A 116 7.20 10.79 -2.94
N ARG A 117 6.10 10.94 -3.68
CA ARG A 117 5.78 12.17 -4.44
C ARG A 117 4.52 12.88 -3.96
N CYS A 118 3.67 12.21 -3.17
CA CYS A 118 2.38 12.71 -2.77
C CYS A 118 2.27 12.94 -1.26
N LEU A 119 3.27 12.55 -0.48
CA LEU A 119 3.34 12.83 0.95
C LEU A 119 3.84 14.26 1.21
N SER A 120 3.22 14.95 2.16
CA SER A 120 3.81 16.16 2.73
C SER A 120 5.05 15.80 3.55
N GLU A 121 5.97 16.75 3.80
CA GLU A 121 7.13 16.57 4.69
C GLU A 121 6.73 15.95 6.04
N LYS A 122 5.61 16.42 6.54
CA LYS A 122 4.96 16.04 7.79
C LYS A 122 4.47 14.57 7.81
N GLU A 123 4.06 14.03 6.68
CA GLU A 123 3.66 12.62 6.50
C GLU A 123 4.84 11.75 6.08
N TYR A 124 5.81 12.33 5.37
CA TYR A 124 7.05 11.66 5.04
C TYR A 124 7.83 11.33 6.32
N SER A 125 7.90 12.23 7.30
CA SER A 125 8.55 11.94 8.58
C SER A 125 7.75 10.97 9.45
N ASP A 126 6.41 10.99 9.34
CA ASP A 126 5.52 10.13 10.13
C ASP A 126 4.39 9.56 9.25
N PRO A 127 4.58 8.37 8.64
CA PRO A 127 3.65 7.80 7.68
C PRO A 127 2.26 7.48 8.27
N TYR A 128 2.14 7.27 9.58
CA TYR A 128 0.86 7.02 10.23
C TYR A 128 -0.09 8.22 10.13
N ARG A 129 0.44 9.44 9.97
CA ARG A 129 -0.36 10.63 9.74
C ARG A 129 -1.08 10.58 8.40
N ALA A 130 -0.46 9.97 7.38
CA ALA A 130 -1.13 9.72 6.11
C ALA A 130 -2.26 8.70 6.26
N PHE A 131 -2.08 7.65 7.10
CA PHE A 131 -3.15 6.70 7.40
C PHE A 131 -4.32 7.38 8.12
N GLN A 132 -4.04 8.22 9.12
CA GLN A 132 -5.05 9.00 9.82
C GLN A 132 -5.84 9.89 8.87
N GLN A 133 -5.15 10.64 8.00
CA GLN A 133 -5.81 11.48 7.00
C GLN A 133 -6.62 10.67 5.98
N PHE A 134 -6.11 9.52 5.55
CA PHE A 134 -6.80 8.63 4.63
C PHE A 134 -8.14 8.16 5.20
N PHE A 135 -8.17 7.71 6.45
CA PHE A 135 -9.42 7.29 7.13
C PHE A 135 -10.24 8.46 7.70
N GLY A 136 -9.67 9.66 7.78
CA GLY A 136 -10.39 10.89 8.06
C GLY A 136 -11.20 11.39 6.86
N TYR A 137 -10.77 11.07 5.64
CA TYR A 137 -11.52 11.40 4.42
C TYR A 137 -12.76 10.51 4.23
N GLN A 138 -12.62 9.19 4.38
CA GLN A 138 -13.75 8.26 4.39
C GLN A 138 -13.44 6.99 5.20
N SER A 139 -14.49 6.29 5.62
CA SER A 139 -14.37 5.10 6.48
C SER A 139 -13.67 3.94 5.77
N LEU A 140 -13.21 2.94 6.56
CA LEU A 140 -12.65 1.70 6.01
C LEU A 140 -13.60 1.06 4.99
N ASN A 141 -14.88 0.88 5.34
CA ASN A 141 -15.84 0.23 4.47
C ASN A 141 -16.09 1.03 3.19
N SER A 142 -16.14 2.36 3.30
CA SER A 142 -16.26 3.26 2.15
C SER A 142 -15.06 3.14 1.21
N TRP A 143 -13.83 3.07 1.75
CA TRP A 143 -12.63 2.84 0.94
C TRP A 143 -12.62 1.48 0.25
N LEU A 144 -13.04 0.43 0.95
CA LEU A 144 -13.10 -0.91 0.39
C LEU A 144 -14.11 -0.99 -0.77
N GLN A 145 -15.28 -0.39 -0.62
CA GLN A 145 -16.31 -0.30 -1.66
C GLN A 145 -15.85 0.58 -2.83
N CYS A 146 -15.26 1.74 -2.54
CA CYS A 146 -14.73 2.63 -3.57
C CYS A 146 -13.65 1.94 -4.41
N TRP A 147 -12.74 1.18 -3.77
CA TRP A 147 -11.71 0.44 -4.49
C TRP A 147 -12.29 -0.68 -5.36
N GLU A 148 -13.30 -1.41 -4.87
CA GLU A 148 -14.01 -2.42 -5.65
C GLU A 148 -14.68 -1.80 -6.89
N GLN A 149 -15.37 -0.68 -6.73
CA GLN A 149 -15.96 0.08 -7.84
C GLN A 149 -14.91 0.57 -8.84
N VAL A 150 -13.75 1.04 -8.38
CA VAL A 150 -12.64 1.42 -9.28
C VAL A 150 -12.22 0.25 -10.15
N VAL A 151 -12.09 -0.95 -9.57
CA VAL A 151 -11.65 -2.13 -10.31
C VAL A 151 -12.73 -2.61 -11.28
N GLU A 152 -13.98 -2.68 -10.85
CA GLU A 152 -15.12 -3.08 -11.69
C GLU A 152 -15.31 -2.12 -12.86
N ASN A 153 -15.38 -0.81 -12.59
CA ASN A 153 -15.62 0.20 -13.61
C ASN A 153 -14.44 0.32 -14.59
N ALA A 154 -13.21 0.02 -14.16
CA ALA A 154 -12.06 0.01 -15.07
C ALA A 154 -12.21 -1.05 -16.19
N PHE A 155 -12.99 -2.10 -15.98
CA PHE A 155 -13.28 -3.12 -16.99
C PHE A 155 -14.66 -2.98 -17.63
N CYS A 156 -15.49 -2.05 -17.16
CA CYS A 156 -16.79 -1.79 -17.76
C CYS A 156 -16.64 -0.86 -18.96
N SER A 157 -17.45 -1.09 -20.00
CA SER A 157 -17.57 -0.17 -21.14
C SER A 157 -18.47 1.03 -20.82
N ASP A 158 -19.27 0.94 -19.76
CA ASP A 158 -20.26 1.95 -19.41
C ASP A 158 -19.61 3.14 -18.70
N THR A 159 -20.15 4.33 -18.96
CA THR A 159 -19.60 5.62 -18.53
C THR A 159 -19.87 5.96 -17.06
N THR A 160 -20.12 4.97 -16.20
CA THR A 160 -20.33 5.19 -14.76
C THR A 160 -19.02 5.60 -14.11
N SER A 161 -18.77 6.91 -14.14
CA SER A 161 -17.57 7.51 -13.55
C SER A 161 -17.62 7.40 -12.03
N ILE A 162 -16.49 7.02 -11.44
CA ILE A 162 -16.31 7.07 -9.98
C ILE A 162 -16.37 8.53 -9.50
N THR A 163 -16.88 8.75 -8.29
CA THR A 163 -16.93 10.10 -7.71
C THR A 163 -15.53 10.60 -7.36
N ALA A 164 -15.21 11.85 -7.75
CA ALA A 164 -13.94 12.53 -7.43
C ALA A 164 -12.67 11.70 -7.73
N PRO A 165 -12.46 11.27 -8.99
CA PRO A 165 -11.41 10.31 -9.34
C PRO A 165 -9.99 10.79 -9.02
N LEU A 166 -9.71 12.08 -9.18
CA LEU A 166 -8.42 12.67 -8.83
C LEU A 166 -8.15 12.59 -7.31
N THR A 167 -9.17 12.80 -6.49
CA THR A 167 -9.08 12.71 -5.03
C THR A 167 -8.85 11.26 -4.61
N VAL A 168 -9.64 10.32 -5.14
CA VAL A 168 -9.46 8.87 -4.92
C VAL A 168 -8.05 8.42 -5.29
N CYS A 169 -7.57 8.78 -6.48
CA CYS A 169 -6.23 8.46 -6.95
C CYS A 169 -5.14 9.01 -6.03
N THR A 170 -5.26 10.28 -5.65
CA THR A 170 -4.30 10.94 -4.75
C THR A 170 -4.24 10.25 -3.39
N HIS A 171 -5.38 9.97 -2.77
CA HIS A 171 -5.43 9.32 -1.45
C HIS A 171 -4.86 7.89 -1.49
N LEU A 172 -5.19 7.10 -2.52
CA LEU A 172 -4.66 5.74 -2.68
C LEU A 172 -3.14 5.74 -2.93
N ILE A 173 -2.64 6.67 -3.73
CA ILE A 173 -1.18 6.82 -3.93
C ILE A 173 -0.49 7.22 -2.63
N LYS A 174 -1.05 8.18 -1.88
CA LYS A 174 -0.51 8.58 -0.58
C LYS A 174 -0.48 7.42 0.41
N LEU A 175 -1.55 6.60 0.45
CA LEU A 175 -1.61 5.39 1.27
C LEU A 175 -0.45 4.44 0.93
N VAL A 176 -0.25 4.14 -0.35
CA VAL A 176 0.80 3.24 -0.83
C VAL A 176 2.19 3.80 -0.52
N GLU A 177 2.42 5.10 -0.74
CA GLU A 177 3.70 5.73 -0.41
C GLU A 177 3.99 5.75 1.10
N ALA A 178 2.99 5.99 1.94
CA ALA A 178 3.16 5.94 3.38
C ALA A 178 3.45 4.51 3.86
N ALA A 179 2.74 3.51 3.31
CA ALA A 179 3.02 2.10 3.61
C ALA A 179 4.42 1.68 3.16
N HIS A 180 4.89 2.18 2.03
CA HIS A 180 6.26 1.96 1.56
C HIS A 180 7.29 2.48 2.58
N LEU A 181 7.05 3.65 3.19
CA LEU A 181 7.92 4.15 4.24
C LEU A 181 7.90 3.27 5.50
N VAL A 182 6.73 2.76 5.90
CA VAL A 182 6.64 1.77 7.00
C VAL A 182 7.44 0.52 6.66
N ASP A 183 7.32 0.03 5.43
CA ASP A 183 8.05 -1.15 4.95
C ASP A 183 9.57 -0.97 5.01
N VAL A 184 10.06 0.18 4.54
CA VAL A 184 11.50 0.48 4.50
C VAL A 184 12.08 0.72 5.89
N ARG A 185 11.33 1.37 6.78
CA ARG A 185 11.87 1.90 8.05
C ARG A 185 11.63 1.02 9.26
N GLU A 186 10.52 0.28 9.27
CA GLU A 186 10.02 -0.37 10.49
C GLU A 186 9.89 -1.89 10.31
N VAL A 187 9.81 -2.38 9.06
CA VAL A 187 9.71 -3.82 8.79
C VAL A 187 11.09 -4.40 8.55
N THR A 188 11.55 -5.25 9.49
CA THR A 188 12.85 -5.92 9.42
C THR A 188 12.82 -7.30 8.76
N HIS A 189 11.63 -7.84 8.48
CA HIS A 189 11.44 -9.19 7.94
C HIS A 189 10.18 -9.30 7.06
N VAL A 190 10.20 -10.25 6.11
CA VAL A 190 9.04 -10.69 5.32
C VAL A 190 8.84 -12.18 5.62
N GLY A 191 7.75 -12.53 6.32
CA GLY A 191 7.58 -13.89 6.84
C GLY A 191 8.68 -14.24 7.84
N GLU A 192 9.35 -15.39 7.70
CA GLU A 192 10.48 -15.77 8.57
C GLU A 192 11.84 -15.20 8.09
N CYS A 193 11.87 -14.48 6.98
CA CYS A 193 13.10 -14.02 6.34
C CYS A 193 13.43 -12.56 6.71
N VAL A 194 14.62 -12.32 7.28
CA VAL A 194 15.14 -10.97 7.52
C VAL A 194 15.41 -10.24 6.21
N LYS A 195 14.98 -8.97 6.10
CA LYS A 195 15.32 -8.11 4.96
C LYS A 195 16.83 -7.85 4.94
N LYS A 196 17.48 -8.14 3.81
CA LYS A 196 18.92 -7.87 3.66
C LYS A 196 19.17 -6.36 3.76
N GLY A 197 19.83 -5.91 4.83
CA GLY A 197 20.24 -4.51 5.00
C GLY A 197 19.80 -3.85 6.31
N SER A 198 18.98 -4.48 7.14
CA SER A 198 18.73 -4.00 8.51
C SER A 198 19.97 -4.26 9.37
N PRO A 199 20.63 -3.23 9.96
CA PRO A 199 21.58 -3.49 11.03
C PRO A 199 20.76 -4.04 12.19
N LEU A 200 21.09 -5.26 12.64
CA LEU A 200 20.78 -5.67 14.01
C LEU A 200 21.48 -4.67 14.92
N SER A 201 20.76 -3.66 15.40
CA SER A 201 21.18 -2.96 16.61
C SER A 201 21.01 -3.96 17.75
N ALA A 202 22.06 -4.77 17.95
CA ALA A 202 22.24 -5.55 19.15
C ALA A 202 22.29 -4.55 20.33
N THR A 203 21.40 -4.77 21.29
CA THR A 203 21.55 -4.26 22.65
C THR A 203 22.35 -5.28 23.45
#